data_AF-A0A3B9YMR1-F1
#
_entry.id   AF-A0A3B9YMR1-F1
#
_cell.length_a   1.000
_cell.length_b   1.000
_cell.length_c   1.000
_cell.angle_alpha   90.00
_cell.angle_beta   90.00
_cell.angle_gamma   90.00
#
_symmetry.space_group_name_H-M   'P 1'
#
loop_
_entity.id
_entity.type
_entity.pdbx_description
1 polymer ?
#
loop_
_entity_poly.entity_id
_entity_poly.type
_entity_poly.pdbx_seq_one_letter_code
_entity_poly.pdbx_strand_id
1 'polypeptide(L)'
;QRIGGDLRLADFAAHKGEWVEPAHASYRGYDVYELPPNTQGVAALQMLQMLERFDLKAMGAGSADALTAMIEAKRLAFEDVAKFYADPAFAKVPLKGLLDPAYAKARSALINLKRANPNAGPGEPKLKDNDTTYLTVADKDGMMVSLIQSNYRGMGSGLVADGLGFMFQDRGELFALDPAHANVYAPGKRPF
;
A
#
# COMPACT_ATOMS: atom_id res chain seq x y z
N GLN A 1 17.96 20.14 -14.03
CA GLN A 1 19.00 21.10 -14.46
C GLN A 1 19.14 22.29 -13.51
N ARG A 2 18.21 23.27 -13.45
CA ARG A 2 18.33 24.47 -12.58
C ARG A 2 18.64 24.15 -11.10
N ILE A 3 17.99 23.13 -10.56
CA ILE A 3 18.13 22.71 -9.15
C ILE A 3 19.14 21.57 -8.96
N GLY A 4 19.89 21.19 -10.00
CA GLY A 4 20.78 20.02 -9.94
C GLY A 4 20.09 18.65 -9.83
N GLY A 5 18.77 18.57 -9.99
CA GLY A 5 18.03 17.31 -9.89
C GLY A 5 18.25 16.33 -11.06
N ASP A 6 18.04 15.04 -10.78
CA ASP A 6 18.44 13.91 -11.63
C ASP A 6 17.43 13.51 -12.72
N LEU A 7 16.22 14.08 -12.73
CA LEU A 7 15.22 13.79 -13.77
C LEU A 7 15.67 14.34 -15.13
N ARG A 8 15.73 13.47 -16.14
CA ARG A 8 16.11 13.82 -17.52
C ARG A 8 14.93 13.62 -18.47
N LEU A 9 14.96 14.32 -19.61
CA LEU A 9 13.96 14.15 -20.68
C LEU A 9 13.82 12.68 -21.13
N ALA A 10 14.95 11.96 -21.21
CA ALA A 10 14.96 10.55 -21.58
C ALA A 10 14.19 9.66 -20.58
N ASP A 11 14.17 10.01 -19.29
CA ASP A 11 13.44 9.25 -18.27
C ASP A 11 11.91 9.42 -18.46
N PHE A 12 11.46 10.63 -18.80
CA PHE A 12 10.05 10.88 -19.14
C PHE A 12 9.65 10.20 -20.46
N ALA A 13 10.49 10.26 -21.49
CA ALA A 13 10.22 9.66 -22.80
C ALA A 13 10.16 8.12 -22.75
N ALA A 14 10.89 7.50 -21.81
CA ALA A 14 10.89 6.06 -21.62
C ALA A 14 9.72 5.54 -20.76
N HIS A 15 9.02 6.42 -20.03
CA HIS A 15 7.94 6.03 -19.14
C HIS A 15 6.71 5.55 -19.92
N LYS A 16 6.07 4.48 -19.42
CA LYS A 16 4.81 3.96 -19.92
C LYS A 16 3.94 3.47 -18.75
N GLY A 17 2.62 3.58 -18.91
CA GLY A 17 1.67 2.90 -18.03
C GLY A 17 1.72 1.37 -18.26
N GLU A 18 1.45 0.61 -17.21
CA GLU A 18 1.48 -0.85 -17.25
C GLU A 18 0.09 -1.41 -16.93
N TRP A 19 -0.41 -2.28 -17.80
CA TRP A 19 -1.53 -3.13 -17.47
C TRP A 19 -1.05 -4.29 -16.60
N VAL A 20 -1.68 -4.45 -15.44
CA VAL A 20 -1.34 -5.49 -14.48
C VAL A 20 -2.58 -6.28 -14.11
N GLU A 21 -2.38 -7.56 -13.79
CA GLU A 21 -3.44 -8.39 -13.23
C GLU A 21 -3.67 -7.99 -11.76
N PRO A 22 -4.90 -7.65 -11.34
CA PRO A 22 -5.19 -7.33 -9.95
C PRO A 22 -4.91 -8.52 -9.01
N ALA A 23 -4.42 -8.21 -7.81
CA ALA A 23 -4.45 -9.17 -6.71
C ALA A 23 -5.86 -9.24 -6.13
N HIS A 24 -6.25 -10.40 -5.59
CA HIS A 24 -7.54 -10.53 -4.92
C HIS A 24 -7.50 -11.48 -3.73
N ALA A 25 -8.49 -11.34 -2.86
CA ALA A 25 -8.80 -12.26 -1.79
C ALA A 25 -10.32 -12.36 -1.60
N SER A 26 -10.80 -13.56 -1.28
CA SER A 26 -12.19 -13.74 -0.87
C SER A 26 -12.39 -13.34 0.59
N TYR A 27 -13.47 -12.64 0.88
CA TYR A 27 -13.87 -12.23 2.22
C TYR A 27 -15.38 -12.33 2.35
N ARG A 28 -15.86 -13.29 3.16
CA ARG A 28 -17.28 -13.47 3.49
C ARG A 28 -18.23 -13.51 2.28
N GLY A 29 -17.84 -14.20 1.22
CA GLY A 29 -18.63 -14.39 0.01
C GLY A 29 -18.46 -13.30 -1.07
N TYR A 30 -17.54 -12.36 -0.87
CA TYR A 30 -17.15 -11.36 -1.86
C TYR A 30 -15.69 -11.56 -2.26
N ASP A 31 -15.35 -11.22 -3.51
CA ASP A 31 -13.96 -11.09 -3.95
C ASP A 31 -13.56 -9.61 -3.89
N VAL A 32 -12.49 -9.33 -3.14
CA VAL A 32 -11.94 -7.99 -3.00
C VAL A 32 -10.68 -7.90 -3.85
N TYR A 33 -10.62 -6.89 -4.71
CA TYR A 33 -9.55 -6.69 -5.68
C TYR A 33 -8.73 -5.45 -5.34
N GLU A 34 -7.42 -5.57 -5.49
CA GLU A 34 -6.44 -4.51 -5.24
C GLU A 34 -5.34 -4.55 -6.30
N LEU A 35 -4.65 -3.43 -6.51
CA LEU A 35 -3.45 -3.43 -7.34
C LEU A 35 -2.37 -4.32 -6.71
N PRO A 36 -1.58 -5.06 -7.51
CA PRO A 36 -0.46 -5.83 -7.00
C PRO A 36 0.69 -4.92 -6.53
N PRO A 37 1.77 -5.48 -5.95
CA PRO A 37 2.99 -4.73 -5.70
C PRO A 37 3.49 -4.07 -6.99
N ASN A 38 4.12 -2.90 -6.92
CA ASN A 38 4.65 -2.22 -5.74
C ASN A 38 3.62 -1.40 -4.92
N THR A 39 2.32 -1.53 -5.14
CA THR A 39 1.33 -0.81 -4.31
C THR A 39 1.08 -1.48 -2.94
N GLN A 40 0.44 -0.75 -2.03
CA GLN A 40 0.09 -1.23 -0.68
C GLN A 40 -1.25 -1.97 -0.60
N GLY A 41 -2.01 -2.10 -1.70
CA GLY A 41 -3.36 -2.67 -1.69
C GLY A 41 -3.39 -4.12 -1.18
N VAL A 42 -2.33 -4.90 -1.43
CA VAL A 42 -2.18 -6.28 -0.92
C VAL A 42 -2.28 -6.36 0.61
N ALA A 43 -1.91 -5.30 1.34
CA ALA A 43 -2.03 -5.26 2.80
C ALA A 43 -3.49 -5.31 3.25
N ALA A 44 -4.40 -4.68 2.49
CA ALA A 44 -5.84 -4.74 2.75
C ALA A 44 -6.36 -6.17 2.59
N LEU A 45 -5.94 -6.86 1.52
CA LEU A 45 -6.27 -8.27 1.30
C LEU A 45 -5.78 -9.16 2.45
N GLN A 46 -4.53 -8.96 2.91
CA GLN A 46 -3.97 -9.69 4.05
C GLN A 46 -4.78 -9.44 5.34
N MET A 47 -5.12 -8.17 5.63
CA MET A 47 -5.93 -7.82 6.80
C MET A 47 -7.30 -8.52 6.75
N LEU A 48 -7.99 -8.50 5.62
CA LEU A 48 -9.28 -9.17 5.44
C LEU A 48 -9.18 -10.67 5.69
N GLN A 49 -8.20 -11.35 5.10
CA GLN A 49 -7.99 -12.78 5.33
C GLN A 49 -7.71 -13.11 6.81
N MET A 50 -6.91 -12.28 7.51
CA MET A 50 -6.65 -12.47 8.94
C MET A 50 -7.91 -12.27 9.80
N LEU A 51 -8.75 -11.31 9.41
CA LEU A 51 -9.99 -10.96 10.12
C LEU A 51 -11.13 -11.95 9.89
N GLU A 52 -11.01 -12.87 8.94
CA GLU A 52 -12.04 -13.88 8.65
C GLU A 52 -12.36 -14.76 9.86
N ARG A 53 -11.36 -15.00 10.73
CA ARG A 53 -11.50 -15.77 11.97
C ARG A 53 -12.44 -15.12 13.00
N PHE A 54 -12.62 -13.80 12.97
CA PHE A 54 -13.36 -13.05 13.98
C PHE A 54 -14.77 -12.74 13.49
N ASP A 55 -15.80 -13.00 14.30
CA ASP A 55 -17.15 -12.50 14.02
C ASP A 55 -17.26 -11.02 14.42
N LEU A 56 -16.76 -10.15 13.54
CA LEU A 56 -16.77 -8.70 13.77
C LEU A 56 -18.19 -8.13 13.92
N LYS A 57 -19.19 -8.77 13.31
CA LYS A 57 -20.59 -8.37 13.44
C LYS A 57 -21.10 -8.65 14.85
N ALA A 58 -20.86 -9.85 15.37
CA ALA A 58 -21.22 -10.21 16.74
C ALA A 58 -20.43 -9.43 17.80
N MET A 59 -19.18 -9.06 17.51
CA MET A 59 -18.38 -8.19 18.39
C MET A 59 -18.93 -6.77 18.52
N GLY A 60 -19.72 -6.30 17.54
CA GLY A 60 -20.27 -4.95 17.49
C GLY A 60 -19.30 -3.93 16.89
N ALA A 61 -19.80 -3.10 15.97
CA ALA A 61 -19.02 -2.06 15.32
C ALA A 61 -18.47 -1.05 16.33
N GLY A 62 -17.16 -0.78 16.27
CA GLY A 62 -16.50 0.16 17.18
C GLY A 62 -16.27 -0.36 18.60
N SER A 63 -16.60 -1.62 18.90
CA SER A 63 -16.27 -2.22 20.20
C SER A 63 -14.76 -2.40 20.37
N ALA A 64 -14.30 -2.50 21.62
CA ALA A 64 -12.88 -2.69 21.94
C ALA A 64 -12.31 -3.96 21.28
N ASP A 65 -13.07 -5.06 21.27
CA ASP A 65 -12.64 -6.32 20.67
C ASP A 65 -12.53 -6.20 19.14
N ALA A 66 -13.52 -5.58 18.47
CA ALA A 66 -13.48 -5.37 17.03
C ALA A 66 -12.31 -4.46 16.62
N LEU A 67 -12.10 -3.35 17.35
CA LEU A 67 -10.98 -2.44 17.11
C LEU A 67 -9.64 -3.13 17.35
N THR A 68 -9.51 -3.91 18.43
CA THR A 68 -8.28 -4.65 18.74
C THR A 68 -7.95 -5.66 17.62
N ALA A 69 -8.94 -6.42 17.14
CA ALA A 69 -8.74 -7.34 16.03
C ALA A 69 -8.23 -6.61 14.77
N MET A 70 -8.87 -5.50 14.39
CA MET A 70 -8.49 -4.70 13.22
C MET A 70 -7.11 -4.05 13.36
N ILE A 71 -6.78 -3.51 14.54
CA ILE A 71 -5.49 -2.89 14.82
C ILE A 71 -4.37 -3.92 14.74
N GLU A 72 -4.52 -5.08 15.39
CA GLU A 72 -3.49 -6.11 15.38
C GLU A 72 -3.33 -6.74 13.99
N ALA A 73 -4.43 -6.94 13.24
CA ALA A 73 -4.37 -7.37 11.84
C ALA A 73 -3.59 -6.36 10.97
N LYS A 74 -3.89 -5.06 11.13
CA LYS A 74 -3.16 -3.98 10.44
C LYS A 74 -1.68 -4.01 10.78
N ARG A 75 -1.32 -4.12 12.06
CA ARG A 75 0.07 -4.17 12.49
C ARG A 75 0.81 -5.33 11.82
N LEU A 76 0.23 -6.53 11.82
CA LEU A 76 0.83 -7.70 11.16
C LEU A 76 0.97 -7.50 9.64
N ALA A 77 -0.05 -6.98 8.96
CA ALA A 77 0.02 -6.73 7.52
C ALA A 77 1.07 -5.66 7.19
N PHE A 78 1.19 -4.59 7.99
CA PHE A 78 2.17 -3.52 7.76
C PHE A 78 3.61 -3.93 8.05
N GLU A 79 3.84 -4.90 8.94
CA GLU A 79 5.18 -5.54 9.06
C GLU A 79 5.54 -6.31 7.78
N ASP A 80 4.56 -6.95 7.14
CA ASP A 80 4.79 -7.63 5.86
C ASP A 80 5.02 -6.61 4.71
N VAL A 81 4.30 -5.48 4.72
CA VAL A 81 4.58 -4.32 3.83
C VAL A 81 6.01 -3.86 4.00
N ALA A 82 6.39 -3.50 5.23
CA ALA A 82 7.70 -2.98 5.55
C ALA A 82 8.81 -3.92 5.09
N LYS A 83 8.63 -5.24 5.24
CA LYS A 83 9.66 -6.23 4.90
C LYS A 83 9.72 -6.62 3.43
N PHE A 84 8.58 -6.76 2.76
CA PHE A 84 8.51 -7.47 1.47
C PHE A 84 8.13 -6.60 0.29
N TYR A 85 7.52 -5.43 0.49
CA TYR A 85 6.95 -4.67 -0.62
C TYR A 85 8.04 -3.85 -1.30
N ALA A 86 8.15 -4.03 -2.62
CA ALA A 86 9.13 -3.40 -3.48
C ALA A 86 8.68 -3.56 -4.94
N ASP A 87 9.34 -2.86 -5.86
CA ASP A 87 9.15 -3.06 -7.31
C ASP A 87 9.42 -4.51 -7.72
N PRO A 88 8.41 -5.23 -8.27
CA PRO A 88 8.59 -6.60 -8.75
C PRO A 88 9.63 -6.74 -9.87
N ALA A 89 9.94 -5.67 -10.60
CA ALA A 89 11.00 -5.68 -11.61
C ALA A 89 12.41 -5.73 -10.99
N PHE A 90 12.54 -5.40 -9.71
CA PHE A 90 13.83 -5.30 -9.00
C PHE A 90 13.95 -6.24 -7.80
N ALA A 91 12.83 -6.74 -7.27
CA ALA A 91 12.82 -7.60 -6.09
C ALA A 91 11.75 -8.69 -6.22
N LYS A 92 12.04 -9.87 -5.65
CA LYS A 92 11.08 -10.98 -5.61
C LYS A 92 10.12 -10.80 -4.44
N VAL A 93 8.96 -10.21 -4.69
CA VAL A 93 7.87 -10.11 -3.71
C VAL A 93 7.14 -11.46 -3.60
N PRO A 94 7.04 -12.09 -2.43
CA PRO A 94 6.41 -13.40 -2.24
C PRO A 94 4.87 -13.32 -2.23
N LEU A 95 4.27 -12.64 -3.21
CA LEU A 95 2.83 -12.31 -3.24
C LEU A 95 1.93 -13.54 -3.02
N LYS A 96 2.21 -14.65 -3.70
CA LYS A 96 1.45 -15.90 -3.53
C LYS A 96 1.47 -16.42 -2.10
N GLY A 97 2.60 -16.30 -1.40
CA GLY A 97 2.72 -16.71 0.00
C GLY A 97 2.05 -15.73 0.96
N LEU A 98 2.12 -14.42 0.67
CA LEU A 98 1.47 -13.38 1.49
C LEU A 98 -0.06 -13.48 1.46
N LEU A 99 -0.62 -13.93 0.34
CA LEU A 99 -2.07 -14.16 0.15
C LEU A 99 -2.50 -15.62 0.34
N ASP A 100 -1.60 -16.49 0.79
CA ASP A 100 -1.91 -17.89 1.05
C ASP A 100 -2.82 -18.02 2.29
N PRO A 101 -3.96 -18.73 2.21
CA PRO A 101 -4.86 -18.89 3.35
C PRO A 101 -4.21 -19.51 4.60
N ALA A 102 -3.24 -20.41 4.44
CA ALA A 102 -2.50 -20.99 5.55
C ALA A 102 -1.57 -19.96 6.22
N TYR A 103 -0.94 -19.09 5.43
CA TYR A 103 -0.17 -17.97 5.96
C TYR A 103 -1.06 -16.99 6.73
N ALA A 104 -2.19 -16.58 6.15
CA ALA A 104 -3.15 -15.70 6.83
C ALA A 104 -3.67 -16.31 8.14
N LYS A 105 -3.96 -17.63 8.16
CA LYS A 105 -4.34 -18.35 9.38
C LYS A 105 -3.24 -18.31 10.45
N ALA A 106 -1.98 -18.53 10.05
CA ALA A 106 -0.85 -18.46 10.98
C ALA A 106 -0.65 -17.04 11.55
N ARG A 107 -0.82 -15.99 10.72
CA ARG A 107 -0.76 -14.60 11.16
C ARG A 107 -1.93 -14.23 12.07
N SER A 108 -3.16 -14.61 11.70
CA SER A 108 -4.37 -14.39 12.51
C SER A 108 -4.29 -15.05 13.89
N ALA A 109 -3.55 -16.16 14.03
CA ALA A 109 -3.31 -16.81 15.33
C ALA A 109 -2.52 -15.93 16.32
N LEU A 110 -1.77 -14.93 15.83
CA LEU A 110 -1.01 -13.99 16.66
C LEU A 110 -1.87 -12.87 17.25
N ILE A 111 -3.09 -12.69 16.76
CA ILE A 111 -4.01 -11.65 17.23
C ILE A 111 -4.64 -12.12 18.55
N ASN A 112 -4.37 -11.39 19.63
CA ASN A 112 -4.92 -11.65 20.95
C ASN A 112 -5.75 -10.45 21.43
N LEU A 113 -7.07 -10.64 21.54
CA LEU A 113 -8.00 -9.59 21.94
C LEU A 113 -7.74 -9.05 23.36
N LYS A 114 -7.10 -9.84 24.23
CA LYS A 114 -6.82 -9.46 25.62
C LYS A 114 -5.43 -8.85 25.82
N ARG A 115 -4.57 -8.89 24.81
CA ARG A 115 -3.17 -8.45 24.94
C ARG A 115 -2.63 -7.99 23.59
N ALA A 116 -2.31 -6.71 23.50
CA ALA A 116 -1.58 -6.17 22.37
C ALA A 116 -0.23 -6.89 22.21
N ASN A 117 0.15 -7.17 20.95
CA ASN A 117 1.47 -7.72 20.66
C ASN A 117 2.55 -6.72 21.10
N PRO A 118 3.49 -7.08 21.98
CA PRO A 118 4.50 -6.16 22.48
C PRO A 118 5.53 -5.74 21.43
N ASN A 119 5.61 -6.45 20.30
CA ASN A 119 6.57 -6.18 19.23
C ASN A 119 6.08 -5.11 18.22
N ALA A 120 5.27 -4.13 18.65
CA ALA A 120 5.10 -2.90 17.85
C ALA A 120 6.29 -2.03 18.15
N GLY A 121 7.12 -1.79 17.14
CA GLY A 121 7.96 -0.60 17.16
C GLY A 121 7.09 0.67 17.33
N PRO A 122 7.70 1.79 17.76
CA PRO A 122 6.97 3.04 17.94
C PRO A 122 6.27 3.44 16.63
N GLY A 123 4.99 3.81 16.71
CA GLY A 123 4.30 4.45 15.60
C GLY A 123 4.91 5.84 15.34
N GLU A 124 4.95 6.27 14.07
CA GLU A 124 5.37 7.62 13.73
C GLU A 124 4.29 8.65 14.14
N PRO A 125 4.58 9.63 15.00
CA PRO A 125 3.65 10.71 15.37
C PRO A 125 3.49 11.78 14.27
N LYS A 126 3.61 11.41 12.99
CA LYS A 126 3.38 12.30 11.84
C LYS A 126 2.38 11.72 10.86
N LEU A 127 1.11 11.63 11.27
CA LEU A 127 0.02 11.73 10.31
C LEU A 127 -0.13 13.22 9.96
N LYS A 128 0.80 13.77 9.18
CA LYS A 128 0.64 15.10 8.56
C LYS A 128 0.11 14.93 7.14
N ASP A 129 -1.03 15.56 6.88
CA ASP A 129 -1.63 15.94 5.59
C ASP A 129 -1.11 15.19 4.35
N ASN A 130 -1.47 13.90 4.25
CA ASN A 130 -1.36 13.16 3.01
C ASN A 130 -2.65 13.37 2.21
N ASP A 131 -2.64 14.30 1.26
CA ASP A 131 -3.76 14.49 0.35
C ASP A 131 -3.61 13.57 -0.87
N THR A 132 -4.54 12.64 -1.01
CA THR A 132 -4.65 11.76 -2.18
C THR A 132 -6.07 11.85 -2.71
N THR A 133 -6.20 11.99 -4.03
CA THR A 133 -7.52 12.02 -4.67
C THR A 133 -7.89 10.62 -5.12
N TYR A 134 -9.01 10.13 -4.59
CA TYR A 134 -9.69 8.94 -5.07
C TYR A 134 -10.92 9.35 -5.87
N LEU A 135 -11.14 8.69 -7.01
CA LEU A 135 -12.29 8.87 -7.88
C LEU A 135 -12.89 7.50 -8.19
N THR A 136 -14.20 7.41 -8.07
CA THR A 136 -14.96 6.25 -8.56
C THR A 136 -16.05 6.71 -9.51
N VAL A 137 -16.20 6.03 -10.64
CA VAL A 137 -17.27 6.25 -11.61
C VAL A 137 -17.86 4.91 -12.02
N ALA A 138 -19.17 4.90 -12.26
CA ALA A 138 -19.88 3.78 -12.86
C ALA A 138 -20.83 4.32 -13.94
N ASP A 139 -21.01 3.57 -15.02
CA ASP A 139 -21.93 3.95 -16.10
C ASP A 139 -23.11 2.97 -16.25
N LYS A 140 -24.05 3.34 -17.11
CA LYS A 140 -25.28 2.58 -17.36
C LYS A 140 -25.05 1.23 -18.04
N ASP A 141 -23.88 1.04 -18.67
CA ASP A 141 -23.53 -0.15 -19.43
C ASP A 141 -22.70 -1.13 -18.58
N GLY A 142 -22.48 -0.79 -17.30
CA GLY A 142 -21.82 -1.65 -16.32
C GLY A 142 -20.31 -1.43 -16.21
N MET A 143 -19.74 -0.42 -16.87
CA MET A 143 -18.35 -0.05 -16.65
C MET A 143 -18.20 0.56 -15.25
N MET A 144 -17.17 0.15 -14.52
CA MET A 144 -16.79 0.73 -13.23
C MET A 144 -15.29 1.03 -13.24
N VAL A 145 -14.92 2.21 -12.78
CA VAL A 145 -13.52 2.62 -12.64
C VAL A 145 -13.27 3.07 -11.21
N SER A 146 -12.27 2.46 -10.60
CA SER A 146 -11.69 2.86 -9.31
C SER A 146 -10.31 3.45 -9.61
N LEU A 147 -10.18 4.77 -9.51
CA LEU A 147 -8.97 5.51 -9.87
C LEU A 147 -8.43 6.25 -8.65
N ILE A 148 -7.12 6.16 -8.43
CA ILE A 148 -6.42 6.92 -7.40
C ILE A 148 -5.17 7.56 -8.01
N GLN A 149 -4.95 8.84 -7.71
CA GLN A 149 -3.74 9.56 -8.12
C GLN A 149 -3.28 10.51 -7.01
N SER A 150 -1.96 10.72 -6.91
CA SER A 150 -1.39 11.50 -5.82
C SER A 150 0.04 11.94 -6.12
N ASN A 151 0.36 13.17 -5.71
CA ASN A 151 1.73 13.70 -5.67
C ASN A 151 2.56 13.17 -4.50
N TYR A 152 2.04 12.17 -3.77
CA TYR A 152 2.46 11.70 -2.45
C TYR A 152 2.05 12.63 -1.31
N ARG A 153 2.80 13.70 -1.03
CA ARG A 153 2.42 14.65 0.02
C ARG A 153 1.82 15.93 -0.55
N GLY A 154 0.51 16.11 -0.50
CA GLY A 154 -0.13 17.39 -0.87
C GLY A 154 0.34 17.94 -2.24
N MET A 155 1.09 19.03 -2.21
CA MET A 155 1.69 19.69 -3.39
C MET A 155 2.97 19.01 -3.93
N GLY A 156 3.28 17.80 -3.46
CA GLY A 156 4.47 17.02 -3.78
C GLY A 156 5.74 17.70 -3.30
N SER A 157 6.75 17.72 -4.16
CA SER A 157 8.05 18.35 -3.89
C SER A 157 7.99 19.88 -3.75
N GLY A 158 6.85 20.51 -4.07
CA GLY A 158 6.70 21.96 -4.18
C GLY A 158 7.37 22.57 -5.42
N LEU A 159 8.07 21.75 -6.24
CA LEU A 159 8.67 22.19 -7.49
C LEU A 159 7.60 22.32 -8.57
N VAL A 160 7.48 23.51 -9.15
CA VAL A 160 6.56 23.81 -10.26
C VAL A 160 7.35 23.95 -11.54
N ALA A 161 6.87 23.34 -12.63
CA ALA A 161 7.44 23.57 -13.95
C ALA A 161 7.08 24.97 -14.46
N ASP A 162 8.09 25.75 -14.85
CA ASP A 162 7.94 27.14 -15.27
C ASP A 162 6.89 27.27 -16.40
N GLY A 163 5.89 28.12 -16.18
CA GLY A 163 4.86 28.42 -17.18
C GLY A 163 3.86 27.28 -17.47
N LEU A 164 3.99 26.10 -16.83
CA LEU A 164 3.12 24.94 -17.10
C LEU A 164 2.06 24.69 -16.03
N GLY A 165 2.23 25.25 -14.82
CA GLY A 165 1.19 25.24 -13.79
C GLY A 165 0.94 23.90 -13.09
N PHE A 166 1.85 22.93 -13.23
CA PHE A 166 1.80 21.66 -12.48
C PHE A 166 3.05 21.45 -11.62
N MET A 167 2.88 20.69 -10.54
CA MET A 167 3.91 20.37 -9.56
C MET A 167 4.47 18.96 -9.78
N PHE A 168 5.72 18.76 -9.40
CA PHE A 168 6.35 17.44 -9.37
C PHE A 168 6.08 16.74 -8.04
N GLN A 169 5.69 15.46 -8.11
CA GLN A 169 5.52 14.60 -6.94
C GLN A 169 6.82 14.40 -6.14
N ASP A 170 6.70 14.07 -4.85
CA ASP A 170 7.81 13.67 -3.95
C ASP A 170 7.79 12.17 -3.60
N ARG A 171 7.10 11.35 -4.41
CA ARG A 171 6.92 9.89 -4.21
C ARG A 171 8.22 9.11 -3.94
N GLY A 172 9.37 9.58 -4.44
CA GLY A 172 10.68 8.97 -4.19
C GLY A 172 11.04 8.87 -2.70
N GLU A 173 10.40 9.64 -1.81
CA GLU A 173 10.55 9.52 -0.36
C GLU A 173 10.22 8.14 0.21
N LEU A 174 9.43 7.34 -0.51
CA LEU A 174 9.06 5.99 -0.07
C LEU A 174 10.21 4.98 -0.24
N PHE A 175 11.31 5.32 -0.91
CA PHE A 175 12.49 4.45 -0.95
C PHE A 175 13.13 4.28 0.43
N ALA A 176 13.55 3.06 0.73
CA ALA A 176 14.34 2.77 1.91
C ALA A 176 15.77 3.32 1.75
N LEU A 177 16.34 3.78 2.86
CA LEU A 177 17.74 4.25 2.92
C LEU A 177 18.72 3.14 3.31
N ASP A 178 18.23 2.01 3.84
CA ASP A 178 19.05 0.83 4.11
C ASP A 178 19.45 0.16 2.78
N PRO A 179 20.74 0.07 2.45
CA PRO A 179 21.22 -0.55 1.22
C PRO A 179 20.85 -2.04 1.07
N ALA A 180 20.57 -2.73 2.17
CA ALA A 180 20.15 -4.14 2.16
C ALA A 180 18.64 -4.31 1.93
N HIS A 181 17.86 -3.23 1.97
CA HIS A 181 16.41 -3.30 1.88
C HIS A 181 15.93 -3.54 0.45
N ALA A 182 14.91 -4.39 0.27
CA ALA A 182 14.36 -4.69 -1.04
C ALA A 182 13.78 -3.46 -1.75
N ASN A 183 13.36 -2.43 -1.00
CA ASN A 183 12.91 -1.13 -1.52
C ASN A 183 13.98 -0.02 -1.48
N VAL A 184 15.28 -0.35 -1.49
CA VAL A 184 16.32 0.66 -1.70
C VAL A 184 16.18 1.32 -3.07
N TYR A 185 16.53 2.60 -3.19
CA TYR A 185 16.56 3.30 -4.48
C TYR A 185 17.44 2.58 -5.51
N ALA A 186 16.96 2.53 -6.76
CA ALA A 186 17.75 2.17 -7.93
C ALA A 186 17.23 2.93 -9.15
N PRO A 187 18.08 3.25 -10.15
CA PRO A 187 17.63 3.90 -11.39
C PRO A 187 16.53 3.11 -12.09
N GLY A 188 15.42 3.78 -12.44
CA GLY A 188 14.27 3.17 -13.13
C GLY A 188 13.36 2.31 -12.25
N LYS A 189 13.67 2.15 -10.96
CA LYS A 189 12.83 1.46 -9.99
C LYS A 189 11.70 2.36 -9.49
N ARG A 190 10.55 1.77 -9.15
CA ARG A 190 9.43 2.44 -8.51
C ARG A 190 9.43 2.17 -6.99
N PRO A 191 9.16 3.17 -6.13
CA PRO A 191 9.08 2.96 -4.68
C PRO A 191 7.76 2.26 -4.29
N PHE A 192 7.72 1.52 -3.17
CA PHE A 192 6.46 0.92 -2.67
C PHE A 192 5.45 1.94 -2.13
#